data_AF-A0A937GSV3-F1
#
_entry.id   AF-A0A937GSV3-F1
#
_cell.length_a   1.000
_cell.length_b   1.000
_cell.length_c   1.000
_cell.angle_alpha   90.00
_cell.angle_beta   90.00
_cell.angle_gamma   90.00
#
_symmetry.space_group_name_H-M   'P 1'
#
loop_
_entity.id
_entity.type
_entity.pdbx_description
1 polymer ?
#
loop_
_entity_poly.entity_id
_entity_poly.type
_entity_poly.pdbx_seq_one_letter_code
_entity_poly.pdbx_strand_id
1 'polypeptide(L)'
;MVNKSCKLCFLLLLAMLFNSTFLFSQQVTMAPKNFIFSWQKANGDQYEIPVDNNLEVQMEQQRVNRALMQILLKSVLKSRDFDSFDPLHITLLPDEKNQVAILEFTKLNTSGETKKFTYYFTFDTFGNVFNQL
;
A
#
# COMPACT_ATOMS: atom_id res chain seq x y z
N MET A 1 49.67 27.58 1.64
CA MET A 1 49.40 26.13 1.52
C MET A 1 48.19 25.79 2.37
N VAL A 2 47.00 25.63 1.79
CA VAL A 2 45.81 25.17 2.54
C VAL A 2 45.98 23.69 2.86
N ASN A 3 46.00 23.36 4.15
CA ASN A 3 46.28 22.03 4.69
C ASN A 3 45.32 20.99 4.08
N LYS A 4 45.84 19.84 3.60
CA LYS A 4 45.05 18.83 2.88
C LYS A 4 43.83 18.35 3.68
N SER A 5 43.94 18.33 5.01
CA SER A 5 42.84 17.97 5.93
C SER A 5 41.67 18.96 5.88
N CYS A 6 41.94 20.25 5.67
CA CYS A 6 40.91 21.30 5.63
C CYS A 6 40.03 21.20 4.36
N LYS A 7 40.60 20.75 3.23
CA LYS A 7 39.86 20.50 1.98
C LYS A 7 38.92 19.31 2.09
N LEU A 8 39.32 18.26 2.81
CA LEU A 8 38.49 17.07 3.02
C LEU A 8 37.27 17.36 3.89
N CYS A 9 37.44 18.16 4.94
CA CYS A 9 36.33 18.60 5.80
C CYS A 9 35.33 19.48 5.02
N PHE A 10 35.81 20.36 4.14
CA PHE A 10 34.94 21.16 3.28
C PHE A 10 34.14 20.33 2.29
N LEU A 11 34.74 19.29 1.69
CA LEU A 11 34.05 18.37 0.79
C LEU A 11 32.98 17.53 1.51
N LEU A 12 33.27 17.07 2.73
CA LEU A 12 32.30 16.36 3.57
C LEU A 12 31.12 17.25 3.99
N LEU A 13 31.38 18.50 4.37
CA LEU A 13 30.33 19.47 4.68
C LEU A 13 29.47 19.79 3.45
N LEU A 14 30.09 19.94 2.28
CA LEU A 14 29.37 20.19 1.03
C LEU A 14 28.49 18.98 0.64
N ALA A 15 29.00 17.75 0.79
CA ALA A 15 28.24 16.53 0.52
C ALA A 15 27.05 16.34 1.49
N MET A 16 27.19 16.77 2.75
CA MET A 16 26.07 16.76 3.71
C MET A 16 24.99 17.79 3.36
N LEU A 17 25.37 18.95 2.82
CA LEU A 17 24.43 19.99 2.39
C LEU A 17 23.68 19.62 1.10
N PHE A 18 24.28 18.83 0.19
CA PHE A 18 23.57 18.34 -1.00
C PHE A 18 22.49 17.30 -0.65
N ASN A 19 22.68 16.49 0.41
CA ASN A 19 21.71 15.47 0.81
C ASN A 19 20.48 16.05 1.55
N SER A 20 20.54 17.26 2.09
CA SER A 20 19.41 17.84 2.85
C SER A 20 18.36 18.53 1.98
N THR A 21 18.64 18.80 0.70
CA THR A 21 17.70 19.48 -0.21
C THR A 21 16.59 18.60 -0.77
N PHE A 22 16.65 17.28 -0.52
CA PHE A 22 15.61 16.32 -0.92
C PHE A 22 14.70 15.87 0.22
N LEU A 23 14.51 16.70 1.25
CA LEU A 23 13.29 16.61 2.05
C LEU A 23 12.14 17.17 1.19
N PHE A 24 11.71 16.37 0.20
CA PHE A 24 10.46 16.58 -0.50
C PHE A 24 9.39 16.78 0.57
N SER A 25 8.87 18.01 0.67
CA SER A 25 7.55 18.23 1.26
C SER A 25 6.61 17.41 0.39
N GLN A 26 6.32 16.18 0.80
CA GLN A 26 5.33 15.37 0.13
C GLN A 26 4.03 16.13 0.28
N GLN A 27 3.54 16.69 -0.82
CA GLN A 27 2.23 17.30 -0.85
C GLN A 27 1.24 16.22 -0.37
N VAL A 28 0.61 16.47 0.76
CA VAL A 28 -0.33 15.52 1.36
C VAL A 28 -1.56 15.47 0.46
N THR A 29 -1.68 14.41 -0.33
CA THR A 29 -2.84 14.15 -1.18
C THR A 29 -3.83 13.27 -0.42
N MET A 30 -5.10 13.69 -0.37
CA MET A 30 -6.16 12.88 0.22
C MET A 30 -6.61 11.80 -0.77
N ALA A 31 -7.02 10.65 -0.26
CA ALA A 31 -7.54 9.57 -1.08
C ALA A 31 -8.88 9.99 -1.71
N PRO A 32 -9.01 9.96 -3.06
CA PRO A 32 -10.25 10.30 -3.71
C PRO A 32 -11.31 9.23 -3.47
N LYS A 33 -12.54 9.49 -3.89
CA LYS A 33 -13.66 8.55 -3.76
C LYS A 33 -13.44 7.28 -4.59
N ASN A 34 -12.91 7.40 -5.79
CA ASN A 34 -12.58 6.26 -6.65
C ASN A 34 -11.15 6.44 -7.17
N PHE A 35 -10.34 5.40 -7.11
CA PHE A 35 -8.99 5.40 -7.69
C PHE A 35 -8.56 4.00 -8.10
N ILE A 36 -7.49 3.94 -8.89
CA ILE A 36 -6.80 2.70 -9.22
C ILE A 36 -5.60 2.56 -8.29
N PHE A 37 -5.53 1.45 -7.59
CA PHE A 37 -4.37 1.07 -6.79
C PHE A 37 -3.48 0.13 -7.60
N SER A 38 -2.27 0.60 -7.94
CA SER A 38 -1.27 -0.22 -8.62
C SER A 38 -0.51 -1.07 -7.60
N TRP A 39 -0.48 -2.38 -7.85
CA TRP A 39 0.25 -3.33 -7.01
C TRP A 39 1.09 -4.26 -7.87
N GLN A 40 2.32 -4.52 -7.43
CA GLN A 40 3.21 -5.48 -8.07
C GLN A 40 3.53 -6.62 -7.11
N LYS A 41 3.25 -7.85 -7.55
CA LYS A 41 3.66 -9.07 -6.84
C LYS A 41 5.17 -9.26 -6.95
N ALA A 42 5.74 -10.02 -6.01
CA ALA A 42 7.18 -10.32 -6.00
C ALA A 42 7.65 -11.13 -7.22
N ASN A 43 6.76 -11.84 -7.91
CA ASN A 43 7.05 -12.56 -9.16
C ASN A 43 7.07 -11.64 -10.40
N GLY A 44 6.73 -10.36 -10.25
CA GLY A 44 6.72 -9.38 -11.33
C GLY A 44 5.33 -9.05 -11.87
N ASP A 45 4.29 -9.83 -11.52
CA ASP A 45 2.92 -9.56 -11.98
C ASP A 45 2.44 -8.19 -11.48
N GLN A 46 1.82 -7.42 -12.37
CA GLN A 46 1.30 -6.08 -12.08
C GLN A 46 -0.23 -6.08 -12.16
N TYR A 47 -0.83 -5.39 -11.20
CA TYR A 47 -2.27 -5.25 -11.07
C TYR A 47 -2.67 -3.80 -10.97
N GLU A 48 -3.78 -3.47 -11.61
CA GLU A 48 -4.50 -2.22 -11.45
C GLU A 48 -5.84 -2.55 -10.79
N ILE A 49 -5.93 -2.28 -9.50
CA ILE A 49 -7.06 -2.70 -8.67
C ILE A 49 -7.97 -1.49 -8.43
N PRO A 50 -9.20 -1.47 -8.95
CA PRO A 50 -10.14 -0.41 -8.65
C PRO A 50 -10.50 -0.39 -7.16
N VAL A 51 -10.52 0.81 -6.59
CA VAL A 51 -10.85 1.04 -5.19
C VAL A 51 -12.01 2.02 -5.07
N ASP A 52 -13.08 1.56 -4.42
CA ASP A 52 -14.22 2.38 -4.02
C ASP A 52 -14.05 2.81 -2.56
N ASN A 53 -13.69 4.08 -2.36
CA ASN A 53 -13.46 4.69 -1.05
C ASN A 53 -14.73 5.38 -0.55
N ASN A 54 -15.51 4.65 0.26
CA ASN A 54 -16.72 5.17 0.90
C ASN A 54 -16.50 5.57 2.37
N LEU A 55 -15.24 5.76 2.79
CA LEU A 55 -14.92 6.18 4.15
C LEU A 55 -15.51 7.57 4.43
N GLU A 56 -16.07 7.75 5.63
CA GLU A 56 -16.55 9.06 6.09
C GLU A 56 -15.39 9.98 6.46
N VAL A 57 -14.31 9.42 6.99
CA VAL A 57 -13.10 10.15 7.36
C VAL A 57 -12.20 10.28 6.14
N GLN A 58 -11.84 11.52 5.80
CA GLN A 58 -10.83 11.74 4.76
C GLN A 58 -9.45 11.27 5.26
N MET A 59 -8.89 10.31 4.55
CA MET A 59 -7.56 9.75 4.82
C MET A 59 -6.56 10.18 3.75
N GLU A 60 -5.32 10.38 4.15
CA GLU A 60 -4.21 10.61 3.22
C GLU A 60 -4.03 9.37 2.32
N GLN A 61 -3.80 9.60 1.02
CA GLN A 61 -3.60 8.54 0.03
C GLN A 61 -2.51 7.56 0.47
N GLN A 62 -1.43 8.05 1.08
CA GLN A 62 -0.33 7.20 1.54
C GLN A 62 -0.77 6.23 2.65
N ARG A 63 -1.65 6.65 3.56
CA ARG A 63 -2.16 5.80 4.65
C ARG A 63 -3.13 4.75 4.09
N VAL A 64 -3.97 5.14 3.14
CA VAL A 64 -4.84 4.20 2.42
C VAL A 64 -3.99 3.19 1.65
N ASN A 65 -2.99 3.62 0.87
CA ASN A 65 -2.08 2.75 0.15
C ASN A 65 -1.34 1.77 1.07
N ARG A 66 -0.90 2.24 2.24
CA ARG A 66 -0.29 1.39 3.27
C ARG A 66 -1.25 0.31 3.78
N ALA A 67 -2.52 0.63 3.97
CA ALA A 67 -3.54 -0.35 4.35
C ALA A 67 -3.77 -1.36 3.22
N LEU A 68 -3.97 -0.90 1.99
CA LEU A 68 -4.20 -1.75 0.81
C LEU A 68 -3.04 -2.75 0.58
N MET A 69 -1.80 -2.29 0.69
CA MET A 69 -0.62 -3.15 0.57
C MET A 69 -0.60 -4.26 1.63
N GLN A 70 -0.91 -3.92 2.89
CA GLN A 70 -0.98 -4.90 3.97
C GLN A 70 -2.14 -5.90 3.78
N ILE A 71 -3.30 -5.43 3.30
CA ILE A 71 -4.46 -6.28 2.98
C ILE A 71 -4.09 -7.30 1.91
N LEU A 72 -3.48 -6.87 0.80
CA LEU A 72 -3.09 -7.76 -0.28
C LEU A 72 -2.07 -8.79 0.20
N LEU A 73 -1.03 -8.37 0.94
CA LEU A 73 -0.04 -9.29 1.50
C LEU A 73 -0.67 -10.33 2.43
N LYS A 74 -1.54 -9.91 3.36
CA LYS A 74 -2.26 -10.82 4.27
C LYS A 74 -3.18 -11.78 3.50
N SER A 75 -3.83 -11.29 2.45
CA SER A 75 -4.76 -12.08 1.62
C SER A 75 -4.04 -13.17 0.84
N VAL A 76 -2.92 -12.84 0.22
CA VAL A 76 -2.05 -13.81 -0.46
C VAL A 76 -1.61 -14.90 0.51
N LEU A 77 -1.06 -14.52 1.68
CA LEU A 77 -0.62 -15.48 2.70
C LEU A 77 -1.75 -16.39 3.19
N LYS A 78 -2.96 -15.83 3.41
CA LYS A 78 -4.11 -16.61 3.88
C LYS A 78 -4.67 -17.53 2.81
N SER A 79 -4.71 -17.08 1.55
CA SER A 79 -5.24 -17.86 0.44
C SER A 79 -4.44 -19.15 0.19
N ARG A 80 -3.18 -19.18 0.66
CA ARG A 80 -2.16 -20.22 0.44
C ARG A 80 -1.89 -20.49 -1.03
N ASP A 81 -2.18 -19.52 -1.87
CA ASP A 81 -2.04 -19.61 -3.32
C ASP A 81 -1.46 -18.31 -3.81
N PHE A 82 -0.14 -18.26 -3.96
CA PHE A 82 0.55 -17.05 -4.38
C PHE A 82 0.41 -16.83 -5.90
N ASP A 83 0.48 -17.92 -6.65
CA ASP A 83 0.59 -17.87 -8.10
C ASP A 83 -0.74 -17.50 -8.74
N SER A 84 -1.83 -18.15 -8.31
CA SER A 84 -3.14 -17.94 -8.93
C SER A 84 -4.00 -16.86 -8.27
N PHE A 85 -3.49 -16.22 -7.21
CA PHE A 85 -4.17 -15.10 -6.57
C PHE A 85 -4.22 -13.88 -7.48
N ASP A 86 -5.44 -13.44 -7.76
CA ASP A 86 -5.75 -12.37 -8.70
C ASP A 86 -6.76 -11.38 -8.07
N PRO A 87 -6.29 -10.23 -7.54
CA PRO A 87 -7.17 -9.23 -6.92
C PRO A 87 -7.99 -8.48 -7.96
N LEU A 88 -9.29 -8.33 -7.70
CA LEU A 88 -10.24 -7.77 -8.66
C LEU A 88 -10.73 -6.38 -8.27
N HIS A 89 -11.09 -6.19 -7.01
CA HIS A 89 -11.73 -4.96 -6.54
C HIS A 89 -11.58 -4.79 -5.03
N ILE A 90 -11.51 -3.55 -4.56
CA ILE A 90 -11.50 -3.22 -3.14
C ILE A 90 -12.55 -2.17 -2.81
N THR A 91 -13.37 -2.43 -1.80
CA THR A 91 -14.31 -1.44 -1.25
C THR A 91 -13.90 -1.08 0.17
N LEU A 92 -13.81 0.20 0.49
CA LEU A 92 -13.54 0.72 1.83
C LEU A 92 -14.83 1.30 2.41
N LEU A 93 -15.20 0.87 3.62
CA LEU A 93 -16.44 1.23 4.31
C LEU A 93 -16.16 1.75 5.72
N PRO A 94 -16.98 2.69 6.22
CA PRO A 94 -16.93 3.12 7.61
C PRO A 94 -17.50 2.03 8.53
N ASP A 95 -16.96 1.96 9.75
CA ASP A 95 -17.51 1.17 10.86
C ASP A 95 -17.20 1.90 12.20
N GLU A 96 -17.92 1.58 13.28
CA GLU A 96 -18.00 2.40 14.51
C GLU A 96 -16.65 2.60 15.19
N LYS A 97 -15.76 1.60 15.11
CA LYS A 97 -14.46 1.61 15.80
C LYS A 97 -13.27 1.69 14.85
N ASN A 98 -13.31 0.92 13.76
CA ASN A 98 -12.28 0.84 12.75
C ASN A 98 -12.95 0.95 11.37
N GLN A 99 -12.16 1.13 10.32
CA GLN A 99 -12.66 1.05 8.95
C GLN A 99 -12.66 -0.40 8.47
N VAL A 100 -13.52 -0.73 7.51
CA VAL A 100 -13.60 -2.07 6.90
C VAL A 100 -13.13 -2.01 5.45
N ALA A 101 -12.32 -2.98 5.04
CA ALA A 101 -11.95 -3.20 3.66
C ALA A 101 -12.49 -4.56 3.18
N ILE A 102 -13.20 -4.54 2.07
CA ILE A 102 -13.71 -5.72 1.37
C ILE A 102 -12.80 -5.93 0.16
N LEU A 103 -12.10 -7.06 0.10
CA LEU A 103 -11.28 -7.45 -1.03
C LEU A 103 -11.96 -8.58 -1.80
N GLU A 104 -12.25 -8.34 -3.07
CA GLU A 104 -12.66 -9.37 -4.02
C GLU A 104 -11.46 -9.85 -4.82
N PHE A 105 -11.31 -11.16 -4.95
CA PHE A 105 -10.22 -11.77 -5.70
C PHE A 105 -10.64 -13.12 -6.29
N THR A 106 -9.87 -13.61 -7.24
CA THR A 106 -9.99 -14.96 -7.79
C THR A 106 -8.77 -15.81 -7.48
N LYS A 107 -8.99 -17.13 -7.47
CA LYS A 107 -7.93 -18.14 -7.52
C LYS A 107 -8.41 -19.40 -8.20
N LEU A 108 -7.47 -20.25 -8.62
CA LEU A 108 -7.76 -21.57 -9.17
C LEU A 108 -8.18 -22.55 -8.06
N ASN A 109 -9.18 -23.38 -8.34
CA ASN A 109 -9.53 -24.50 -7.50
C ASN A 109 -8.71 -25.75 -7.87
N THR A 110 -8.89 -26.85 -7.14
CA THR A 110 -8.19 -28.12 -7.39
C THR A 110 -8.49 -28.75 -8.75
N SER A 111 -9.55 -28.29 -9.42
CA SER A 111 -9.96 -28.72 -10.77
C SER A 111 -9.41 -27.80 -11.87
N GLY A 112 -8.66 -26.74 -11.52
CA GLY A 112 -8.15 -25.76 -12.46
C GLY A 112 -9.16 -24.69 -12.89
N GLU A 113 -10.30 -24.58 -12.22
CA GLU A 113 -11.32 -23.57 -12.51
C GLU A 113 -11.14 -22.33 -11.63
N THR A 114 -11.35 -21.15 -12.20
CA THR A 114 -11.31 -19.88 -11.49
C THR A 114 -12.53 -19.72 -10.59
N LYS A 115 -12.30 -19.50 -9.30
CA LYS A 115 -13.35 -19.23 -8.30
C LYS A 115 -13.15 -17.87 -7.66
N LYS A 116 -14.25 -17.15 -7.43
CA LYS A 116 -14.28 -15.86 -6.74
C LYS A 116 -14.33 -16.03 -5.22
N PHE A 117 -13.64 -15.13 -4.52
CA PHE A 117 -13.54 -15.09 -3.07
C PHE A 117 -13.63 -13.64 -2.59
N THR A 118 -14.07 -13.47 -1.35
CA THR A 118 -14.18 -12.18 -0.69
C THR A 118 -13.56 -12.28 0.70
N TYR A 119 -12.61 -11.41 1.01
CA TYR A 119 -12.02 -11.27 2.36
C TYR A 119 -12.35 -9.90 2.97
N TYR A 120 -12.52 -9.88 4.29
CA TYR A 120 -12.93 -8.70 5.07
C TYR A 120 -11.88 -8.34 6.10
N PHE A 121 -11.32 -7.14 6.02
CA PHE A 121 -10.30 -6.67 6.96
C PHE A 121 -10.78 -5.44 7.71
N THR A 122 -10.32 -5.28 8.95
CA THR A 122 -10.46 -4.02 9.68
C THR A 122 -9.13 -3.27 9.68
N PHE A 123 -9.18 -1.94 9.62
CA PHE A 123 -7.99 -1.09 9.66
C PHE A 123 -8.26 0.26 10.33
N ASP A 124 -7.23 0.88 10.90
CA ASP A 124 -7.33 2.20 11.53
C ASP A 124 -7.05 3.36 10.55
N THR A 125 -7.26 4.59 11.00
CA THR A 125 -7.00 5.82 10.22
C THR A 125 -5.50 6.11 9.99
N PHE A 126 -4.61 5.32 10.59
CA PHE A 126 -3.17 5.34 10.33
C PHE A 126 -2.75 4.31 9.27
N GLY A 127 -3.70 3.51 8.77
CA GLY A 127 -3.47 2.48 7.77
C GLY A 127 -2.88 1.19 8.34
N ASN A 128 -3.05 0.91 9.63
CA ASN A 128 -2.67 -0.37 10.23
C ASN A 128 -3.82 -1.36 10.06
N VAL A 129 -3.52 -2.53 9.50
CA VAL A 129 -4.52 -3.57 9.19
C VAL A 129 -4.51 -4.64 10.27
N PHE A 130 -5.66 -4.83 10.92
CA PHE A 130 -5.85 -5.83 11.96
C PHE A 130 -6.26 -7.19 11.38
N ASN A 131 -6.63 -8.12 12.25
CA ASN A 131 -7.03 -9.46 11.82
C ASN A 131 -8.34 -9.43 11.02
N GLN A 132 -8.44 -10.38 10.10
CA GLN A 132 -9.56 -10.57 9.21
C GLN A 132 -10.81 -10.98 10.01
N LEU A 133 -11.96 -10.41 9.64
CA LEU A 133 -13.27 -10.83 10.14
C LEU A 133 -13.66 -12.22 9.59
#